data_AF-A0A1Q6Q681-F1
#
_entry.id   AF-A0A1Q6Q681-F1
#
_cell.length_a   1.000
_cell.length_b   1.000
_cell.length_c   1.000
_cell.angle_alpha   90.00
_cell.angle_beta   90.00
_cell.angle_gamma   90.00
#
_symmetry.space_group_name_H-M   'P 1'
#
loop_
_entity.id
_entity.type
_entity.pdbx_description
1 polymer ?
#
loop_
_entity_poly.entity_id
_entity_poly.type
_entity_poly.pdbx_seq_one_letter_code
_entity_poly.pdbx_strand_id
1 'polypeptide(L)'
;MVIEILSPSTRKKDMGLKLKKYITARVREYWMVDPDKKKVVVYDLEHNELPAIYGFEDQVPVNIFAGKCQIDFSEIYSYIEFLFEKE
;
A
#
# COMPACT_ATOMS: atom_id res chain seq x y z
N MET A 1 -2.09 -2.23 11.35
CA MET A 1 -1.87 -1.93 9.93
C MET A 1 -0.90 -2.95 9.38
N VAL A 2 -1.09 -3.37 8.12
CA VAL A 2 -0.14 -4.22 7.39
C VAL A 2 0.09 -3.58 6.02
N ILE A 3 1.34 -3.56 5.56
CA ILE A 3 1.72 -3.07 4.24
C ILE A 3 2.40 -4.23 3.49
N GLU A 4 1.92 -4.53 2.29
CA GLU A 4 2.52 -5.50 1.39
C GLU A 4 3.11 -4.80 0.17
N ILE A 5 4.39 -5.02 -0.08
CA ILE A 5 5.08 -4.56 -1.30
C ILE A 5 4.99 -5.69 -2.32
N LEU A 6 4.32 -5.43 -3.44
CA LEU A 6 4.11 -6.44 -4.46
C LEU A 6 5.42 -6.80 -5.16
N SER A 7 5.58 -8.10 -5.40
CA SER A 7 6.63 -8.66 -6.25
C SER A 7 6.01 -9.65 -7.24
N PRO A 8 6.63 -9.91 -8.40
CA PRO A 8 6.08 -10.86 -9.38
C PRO A 8 5.75 -12.24 -8.81
N SER A 9 6.55 -12.75 -7.87
CA SER A 9 6.39 -14.09 -7.30
C SER A 9 5.28 -14.21 -6.24
N THR A 10 4.92 -13.10 -5.57
CA THR A 10 3.92 -13.09 -4.48
C THR A 10 2.63 -12.36 -4.81
N ARG A 11 2.60 -11.58 -5.90
CA ARG A 11 1.49 -10.69 -6.29
C ARG A 11 0.09 -11.28 -6.10
N LYS A 12 -0.17 -12.48 -6.63
CA LYS A 12 -1.48 -13.14 -6.52
C LYS A 12 -1.86 -13.50 -5.07
N LYS A 13 -0.88 -13.86 -4.24
CA LYS A 13 -1.11 -14.18 -2.82
C LYS A 13 -1.41 -12.90 -2.03
N ASP A 14 -0.66 -11.83 -2.29
CA ASP A 14 -0.80 -10.56 -1.58
C ASP A 14 -2.16 -9.91 -1.91
N MET A 15 -2.51 -9.83 -3.21
CA MET A 15 -3.78 -9.27 -3.70
C MET A 15 -5.04 -10.04 -3.24
N GLY A 16 -4.91 -11.29 -2.80
CA GLY A 16 -6.06 -12.17 -2.58
C GLY A 16 -6.02 -12.91 -1.26
N LEU A 17 -5.11 -13.89 -1.15
CA LEU A 17 -5.06 -14.79 0.01
C LEU A 17 -4.72 -14.04 1.30
N LYS A 18 -3.72 -13.15 1.26
CA LYS A 18 -3.29 -12.39 2.44
C LYS A 18 -4.34 -11.37 2.85
N LEU A 19 -4.88 -10.60 1.90
CA LEU A 19 -5.99 -9.66 2.16
C LEU A 19 -7.14 -10.36 2.92
N LYS A 20 -7.61 -11.52 2.44
CA LYS A 20 -8.65 -12.30 3.13
C LYS A 20 -8.25 -12.69 4.56
N LYS A 21 -7.01 -13.17 4.76
CA LYS A 21 -6.51 -13.52 6.09
C LYS A 21 -6.46 -12.31 7.03
N TYR A 22 -6.04 -11.15 6.53
CA TYR A 22 -5.97 -9.92 7.33
C TYR A 22 -7.34 -9.39 7.70
N ILE A 23 -8.32 -9.50 6.81
CA ILE A 23 -9.74 -9.23 7.12
C ILE A 23 -10.21 -10.15 8.25
N THR A 24 -9.99 -11.47 8.14
CA THR A 24 -10.38 -12.44 9.19
C THR A 24 -9.68 -12.14 10.52
N ALA A 25 -8.43 -11.69 10.49
CA ALA A 25 -7.66 -11.31 11.67
C ALA A 25 -8.05 -9.91 12.23
N ARG A 26 -9.05 -9.23 11.66
CA ARG A 26 -9.50 -7.88 12.06
C ARG A 26 -8.39 -6.83 12.02
N VAL A 27 -7.49 -6.95 11.04
CA VAL A 27 -6.58 -5.84 10.71
C VAL A 27 -7.43 -4.65 10.27
N ARG A 28 -7.18 -3.47 10.86
CA ARG A 28 -7.97 -2.26 10.62
C ARG A 28 -7.64 -1.57 9.29
N GLU A 29 -6.41 -1.73 8.82
CA GLU A 29 -5.91 -1.05 7.62
C GLU A 29 -4.86 -1.91 6.92
N TYR A 30 -5.04 -2.08 5.61
CA TYR A 30 -4.18 -2.91 4.76
C TYR A 30 -3.76 -2.13 3.52
N TRP A 31 -2.45 -2.05 3.27
CA TRP A 31 -1.90 -1.34 2.14
C TRP A 31 -1.23 -2.32 1.18
N MET A 32 -1.40 -2.05 -0.10
CA MET A 32 -0.73 -2.76 -1.18
C MET A 32 0.03 -1.76 -2.04
N VAL A 33 1.34 -1.88 -2.04
CA VAL A 33 2.24 -1.01 -2.80
C VAL A 33 2.73 -1.78 -4.02
N ASP A 34 2.52 -1.22 -5.21
CA ASP A 34 2.97 -1.76 -6.49
C ASP A 34 4.06 -0.85 -7.08
N PRO A 35 5.35 -1.13 -6.82
CA PRO A 35 6.45 -0.28 -7.31
C PRO A 35 6.51 -0.24 -8.84
N ASP A 36 6.26 -1.38 -9.51
CA ASP A 36 6.25 -1.50 -10.98
C ASP A 36 5.25 -0.52 -11.61
N LYS A 37 4.10 -0.32 -10.96
CA LYS A 37 3.04 0.59 -11.42
C LYS A 37 3.08 1.96 -10.75
N LYS A 38 3.98 2.16 -9.78
CA LYS A 38 4.04 3.36 -8.93
C LYS A 38 2.68 3.70 -8.31
N LYS A 39 2.02 2.69 -7.74
CA LYS A 39 0.69 2.80 -7.12
C LYS A 39 0.67 2.29 -5.69
N VAL A 40 -0.15 2.92 -4.87
CA VAL A 40 -0.45 2.52 -3.50
C VAL A 40 -1.96 2.38 -3.37
N VAL A 41 -2.42 1.20 -2.95
CA VAL A 41 -3.84 0.92 -2.71
C VAL A 41 -4.04 0.75 -1.20
N VAL A 42 -4.89 1.60 -0.63
CA VAL A 42 -5.18 1.64 0.82
C VAL A 42 -6.58 1.12 1.04
N TYR A 43 -6.69 0.05 1.83
CA TYR A 43 -7.96 -0.51 2.27
C TYR A 43 -8.23 -0.09 3.72
N ASP A 44 -9.32 0.64 3.93
CA ASP A 44 -9.93 0.78 5.25
C ASP A 44 -10.80 -0.44 5.54
N LEU A 45 -10.23 -1.39 6.28
CA LEU A 45 -10.89 -2.65 6.62
C LEU A 45 -11.79 -2.50 7.85
N GLU A 46 -11.63 -1.44 8.64
CA GLU A 46 -12.42 -1.15 9.83
C GLU A 46 -13.79 -0.59 9.46
N HIS A 47 -13.83 0.34 8.50
CA HIS A 47 -15.05 1.00 8.04
C HIS A 47 -15.64 0.35 6.77
N ASN A 48 -14.95 -0.64 6.18
CA ASN A 48 -15.38 -1.36 4.98
C ASN A 48 -15.69 -0.43 3.79
N GLU A 49 -14.84 0.58 3.60
CA GLU A 49 -14.94 1.55 2.51
C GLU A 49 -14.31 1.03 1.21
N LEU A 50 -14.60 1.70 0.09
CA LEU A 50 -13.89 1.45 -1.15
C LEU A 50 -12.40 1.81 -0.98
N PRO A 51 -11.48 1.02 -1.55
CA PRO A 51 -10.07 1.31 -1.41
C PRO A 51 -9.70 2.63 -2.12
N ALA A 52 -8.89 3.43 -1.43
CA ALA A 52 -8.28 4.62 -2.01
C ALA A 52 -7.02 4.23 -2.81
N ILE A 53 -6.76 4.93 -3.91
CA ILE A 53 -5.62 4.68 -4.79
C ILE A 53 -4.79 5.95 -4.91
N TYR A 54 -3.51 5.85 -4.60
CA TYR A 54 -2.52 6.92 -4.64
C TYR A 54 -1.38 6.57 -5.60
N GLY A 55 -0.64 7.57 -6.03
CA GLY A 55 0.63 7.47 -6.73
C GLY A 55 1.83 7.62 -5.78
N PHE A 56 3.03 7.53 -6.35
CA PHE A 56 4.29 7.69 -5.61
C PHE A 56 4.70 9.15 -5.41
N GLU A 57 3.90 10.11 -5.86
CA GLU A 57 4.09 11.55 -5.61
C GLU A 57 3.16 12.08 -4.50
N ASP A 58 2.32 11.21 -3.93
CA ASP A 58 1.32 11.58 -2.95
C ASP A 58 1.82 11.41 -1.51
N GLN A 59 1.29 12.25 -0.62
CA GLN A 59 1.30 12.00 0.82
C GLN A 59 0.07 11.18 1.20
N VAL A 60 0.30 9.94 1.64
CA VAL A 60 -0.76 8.98 1.91
C VAL A 60 -1.10 9.01 3.40
N PRO A 61 -2.31 9.40 3.80
CA PRO A 61 -2.71 9.42 5.20
C PRO A 61 -2.90 8.01 5.75
N VAL A 62 -2.46 7.79 6.99
CA VAL A 62 -2.68 6.55 7.73
C VAL A 62 -3.98 6.66 8.51
N ASN A 63 -5.00 5.92 8.07
CA ASN A 63 -6.37 6.06 8.57
C ASN A 63 -6.50 5.66 10.05
N ILE A 64 -5.77 4.64 10.51
CA ILE A 64 -5.78 4.24 11.92
C ILE A 64 -5.22 5.30 12.88
N PHE A 65 -4.56 6.34 12.34
CA PHE A 65 -4.09 7.51 13.08
C PHE A 65 -4.90 8.77 12.77
N ALA A 66 -6.11 8.62 12.21
CA ALA A 66 -7.00 9.71 11.83
C ALA A 66 -6.32 10.75 10.92
N GLY A 67 -5.45 10.31 10.01
CA GLY A 67 -4.70 11.17 9.08
C GLY A 67 -3.64 12.05 9.73
N LYS A 68 -3.40 11.94 11.05
CA LYS A 68 -2.36 12.70 11.76
C LYS A 68 -0.95 12.20 11.46
N CYS A 69 -0.85 10.98 10.94
CA CYS A 69 0.37 10.39 10.40
C CYS A 69 0.16 10.20 8.91
N GLN A 70 1.16 10.58 8.11
CA GLN A 70 1.15 10.46 6.66
C GLN A 70 2.50 9.90 6.21
N ILE A 71 2.49 9.13 5.12
CA ILE A 71 3.69 8.60 4.49
C ILE A 71 3.85 9.34 3.16
N ASP A 72 4.94 10.07 3.02
CA ASP A 72 5.31 10.74 1.77
C ASP A 72 6.00 9.73 0.84
N PHE A 73 5.29 9.29 -0.20
CA PHE A 73 5.89 8.36 -1.15
C PHE A 73 6.88 9.01 -2.09
N SER A 74 6.88 10.34 -2.22
CA SER A 74 7.84 11.05 -3.08
C SER A 74 9.26 10.90 -2.52
N GLU A 75 9.42 10.95 -1.19
CA GLU A 75 10.69 10.68 -0.52
C GLU A 75 11.15 9.24 -0.76
N ILE A 76 10.25 8.26 -0.63
CA ILE A 76 10.56 6.85 -0.86
C ILE A 76 10.96 6.65 -2.33
N TYR A 77 10.20 7.21 -3.27
CA TYR A 77 10.46 7.09 -4.70
C TYR A 77 11.83 7.67 -5.05
N SER A 78 12.18 8.85 -4.55
CA SER A 78 13.50 9.45 -4.76
C SER A 78 14.64 8.57 -4.26
N TYR A 79 14.41 7.82 -3.17
CA TYR A 79 15.42 6.90 -2.64
C TYR A 79 15.60 5.64 -3.51
N ILE A 80 14.56 5.21 -4.24
CA ILE A 80 14.57 3.96 -5.01
C ILE A 80 14.56 4.16 -6.53
N GLU A 81 14.51 5.39 -7.03
CA GLU A 81 14.35 5.68 -8.47
C GLU A 81 15.44 5.03 -9.32
N PHE A 82 16.66 4.93 -8.78
CA PHE A 82 17.80 4.25 -9.40
C PHE A 82 17.55 2.77 -9.76
N LEU A 83 16.57 2.12 -9.14
CA LEU A 83 16.16 0.74 -9.47
C LEU A 83 15.37 0.68 -10.78
N PHE A 84 14.79 1.80 -11.23
CA PHE A 84 13.99 1.90 -12.45
C PHE A 84 14.75 2.55 -13.62
N GLU A 85 15.91 3.15 -13.39
CA GLU A 85 16.73 3.82 -14.42
C GLU A 85 17.53 2.85 -15.30
N LYS A 86 17.48 1.54 -15.03
CA LYS A 86 18.29 0.52 -15.73
C LYS A 86 17.63 -0.15 -16.94
N GLU A 87 16.62 0.47 -17.55
CA GLU A 87 16.11 0.05 -18.87
C GLU A 87 16.65 0.91 -20.01
#